data_AF-A0A351K5X8-F1
#
_entry.id   AF-A0A351K5X8-F1
#
_cell.length_a   1.000
_cell.length_b   1.000
_cell.length_c   1.000
_cell.angle_alpha   90.00
_cell.angle_beta   90.00
_cell.angle_gamma   90.00
#
_symmetry.space_group_name_H-M   'P 1'
#
loop_
_entity.id
_entity.type
_entity.pdbx_description
1 polymer ?
#
loop_
_entity_poly.entity_id
_entity_poly.type
_entity_poly.pdbx_seq_one_letter_code
_entity_poly.pdbx_strand_id
1 'polypeptide(L)'
;MTTDSFPRQYARTRRFSLGEPRDLRISPDHSTVFFARSKSGSDPVTCLWACDLDTGRERLIVDPSELNAKSERSDAERAVRERLRESAEGITSYDTDHGCTTAVFTVSGSVFRVDLATGELTAVEVGAGAFDPRLSPDGQRLAVVTGTTFKVVSIAAPQTPLIELSSDSADTRWGVAEFIAAEEMGRMRGHWWSPDGTQLLLARVDNSPVSEWSLSDPAQPWARHQSMKYP
;
A
#
# COMPACT_ATOMS: atom_id res chain seq x y z
N MET A 1 7.33 18.49 34.23
CA MET A 1 6.88 17.72 33.06
C MET A 1 5.66 16.93 33.50
N THR A 2 4.48 17.27 33.00
CA THR A 2 3.25 16.52 33.28
C THR A 2 3.33 15.18 32.52
N THR A 3 3.49 14.09 33.26
CA THR A 3 3.53 12.74 32.69
C THR A 3 2.17 12.43 32.09
N ASP A 4 2.13 12.20 30.77
CA ASP A 4 0.90 11.89 30.07
C ASP A 4 0.31 10.57 30.61
N SER A 5 -1.02 10.49 30.77
CA SER A 5 -1.68 9.30 31.32
C SER A 5 -1.49 8.08 30.42
N PHE A 6 -1.48 6.87 30.98
CA PHE A 6 -1.34 5.64 30.19
C PHE A 6 -2.34 5.55 29.01
N PRO A 7 -3.66 5.82 29.17
CA PRO A 7 -4.59 5.73 28.03
C PRO A 7 -4.25 6.71 26.89
N ARG A 8 -3.78 7.92 27.22
CA ARG A 8 -3.34 8.90 26.21
C ARG A 8 -2.06 8.47 25.52
N GLN A 9 -1.08 7.95 26.27
CA GLN A 9 0.14 7.39 25.68
C GLN A 9 -0.16 6.19 24.79
N TYR A 10 -0.99 5.25 25.25
CA TYR A 10 -1.39 4.06 24.50
C TYR A 10 -2.13 4.43 23.20
N ALA A 11 -3.01 5.43 23.24
CA ALA A 11 -3.70 5.93 22.05
C ALA A 11 -2.75 6.65 21.08
N ARG A 12 -1.92 7.59 21.57
CA ARG A 12 -1.01 8.40 20.75
C ARG A 12 0.05 7.56 20.03
N THR A 13 0.55 6.52 20.69
CA THR A 13 1.59 5.61 20.15
C THR A 13 1.00 4.43 19.38
N ARG A 14 -0.33 4.39 19.23
CA ARG A 14 -1.08 3.27 18.62
C ARG A 14 -0.68 1.92 19.20
N ARG A 15 -0.80 1.81 20.52
CA ARG A 15 -0.43 0.61 21.28
C ARG A 15 1.07 0.35 21.24
N PHE A 16 1.88 1.40 21.20
CA PHE A 16 3.34 1.36 21.10
C PHE A 16 3.88 0.66 19.84
N SER A 17 3.10 0.66 18.75
CA SER A 17 3.52 0.08 17.46
C SER A 17 4.19 1.09 16.54
N LEU A 18 4.00 2.39 16.77
CA LEU A 18 4.75 3.42 16.03
C LEU A 18 6.24 3.28 16.33
N GLY A 19 7.05 3.31 15.28
CA GLY A 19 8.50 3.08 15.34
C GLY A 19 8.91 1.61 15.20
N GLU A 20 7.98 0.67 15.05
CA GLU A 20 8.32 -0.73 14.71
C GLU A 20 8.64 -0.85 13.20
N PRO A 21 9.82 -1.37 12.81
CA PRO A 21 10.12 -1.68 11.41
C PRO A 21 9.18 -2.75 10.85
N ARG A 22 8.66 -2.54 9.63
CA ARG A 22 7.83 -3.51 8.90
C ARG A 22 8.26 -3.63 7.44
N ASP A 23 7.73 -4.64 6.75
CA ASP A 23 7.96 -4.91 5.32
C ASP A 23 9.44 -5.01 4.94
N LEU A 24 10.25 -5.70 5.76
CA LEU A 24 11.69 -5.77 5.58
C LEU A 24 12.06 -6.40 4.23
N ARG A 25 13.00 -5.76 3.52
CA ARG A 25 13.63 -6.26 2.29
C ARG A 25 15.14 -6.18 2.42
N ILE A 26 15.82 -7.31 2.23
CA ILE A 26 17.28 -7.38 2.24
C ILE A 26 17.77 -7.27 0.79
N SER A 27 18.76 -6.41 0.54
CA SER A 27 19.40 -6.30 -0.76
C SER A 27 20.09 -7.62 -1.17
N PRO A 28 20.19 -7.95 -2.47
CA PRO A 28 20.80 -9.22 -2.91
C PRO A 28 22.28 -9.39 -2.52
N ASP A 29 23.00 -8.29 -2.33
CA ASP A 29 24.39 -8.27 -1.86
C ASP A 29 24.50 -8.39 -0.32
N HIS A 30 23.38 -8.47 0.38
CA HIS A 30 23.26 -8.58 1.84
C HIS A 30 23.90 -7.43 2.61
N SER A 31 24.08 -6.26 1.98
CA SER A 31 24.68 -5.08 2.61
C SER A 31 23.66 -4.17 3.27
N THR A 32 22.40 -4.18 2.81
CA THR A 32 21.39 -3.19 3.19
C THR A 32 20.05 -3.85 3.49
N VAL A 33 19.38 -3.40 4.55
CA VAL A 33 17.96 -3.71 4.80
C VAL A 33 17.12 -2.47 4.58
N PHE A 34 16.14 -2.56 3.69
CA PHE A 34 15.09 -1.58 3.52
C PHE A 34 13.89 -1.95 4.38
N PHE A 35 13.20 -0.96 4.94
CA PHE A 35 12.01 -1.19 5.75
C PHE A 35 11.16 0.08 5.86
N ALA A 36 9.88 -0.11 6.16
CA ALA A 36 8.97 0.99 6.47
C ALA A 36 8.90 1.20 7.99
N ARG A 37 9.01 2.45 8.46
CA ARG A 37 8.96 2.80 9.89
C ARG A 37 8.65 4.29 10.08
N SER A 38 7.92 4.65 11.12
CA SER A 38 7.79 6.06 11.49
C SER A 38 9.09 6.64 12.06
N LYS A 39 9.22 7.98 12.07
CA LYS A 39 10.42 8.66 12.60
C LYS A 39 10.53 8.57 14.13
N SER A 40 9.41 8.40 14.82
CA SER A 40 9.38 8.27 16.28
C SER A 40 8.17 7.48 16.75
N GLY A 41 8.20 7.04 18.01
CA GLY A 41 7.10 6.29 18.63
C GLY A 41 5.80 7.07 18.85
N SER A 42 5.76 8.36 18.49
CA SER A 42 4.55 9.19 18.52
C SER A 42 4.24 9.85 17.17
N ASP A 43 5.02 9.57 16.14
CA ASP A 43 4.79 10.06 14.78
C ASP A 43 3.98 9.01 14.00
N PRO A 44 2.74 9.31 13.57
CA PRO A 44 1.90 8.37 12.84
C PRO A 44 2.33 8.18 11.38
N VAL A 45 3.29 8.98 10.89
CA VAL A 45 3.73 8.98 9.50
C VAL A 45 4.84 7.95 9.29
N THR A 46 4.54 6.90 8.54
CA THR A 46 5.49 5.87 8.15
C THR A 46 6.33 6.33 6.97
N CYS A 47 7.65 6.26 7.10
CA CYS A 47 8.65 6.60 6.10
C CYS A 47 9.34 5.34 5.55
N LEU A 48 10.09 5.48 4.44
CA LEU A 48 10.97 4.42 3.92
C LEU A 48 12.40 4.66 4.40
N TRP A 49 13.03 3.63 4.95
CA TRP A 49 14.38 3.65 5.50
C TRP A 49 15.26 2.59 4.85
N ALA A 50 16.57 2.82 4.94
CA ALA A 50 17.60 1.82 4.70
C ALA A 50 18.51 1.73 5.94
N CYS A 51 18.97 0.53 6.27
CA CYS A 51 20.00 0.29 7.28
C CYS A 51 21.16 -0.47 6.64
N ASP A 52 22.35 0.11 6.74
CA ASP A 52 23.60 -0.56 6.38
C ASP A 52 23.91 -1.65 7.43
N LEU A 53 24.04 -2.89 7.00
CA LEU A 53 24.16 -4.05 7.89
C LEU A 53 25.54 -4.18 8.53
N ASP A 54 26.58 -3.60 7.92
CA ASP A 54 27.94 -3.63 8.47
C ASP A 54 28.11 -2.62 9.62
N THR A 55 27.49 -1.45 9.48
CA THR A 55 27.66 -0.32 10.42
C THR A 55 26.46 -0.09 11.33
N GLY A 56 25.30 -0.68 11.02
CA GLY A 56 24.03 -0.43 11.69
C GLY A 56 23.48 0.98 11.47
N ARG A 57 24.02 1.74 10.50
CA ARG A 57 23.60 3.11 10.25
C ARG A 57 22.34 3.13 9.43
N GLU A 58 21.33 3.83 9.96
CA GLU A 58 20.06 4.05 9.28
C GLU A 58 20.06 5.36 8.49
N ARG A 59 19.45 5.34 7.31
CA ARG A 59 19.23 6.48 6.43
C ARG A 59 17.76 6.55 6.05
N LEU A 60 17.18 7.73 6.17
CA LEU A 60 15.84 8.04 5.66
C LEU A 60 15.92 8.15 4.12
N ILE A 61 15.10 7.37 3.41
CA ILE A 61 15.02 7.39 1.94
C ILE A 61 13.89 8.30 1.48
N VAL A 62 12.71 8.13 2.08
CA VAL A 62 11.53 8.91 1.74
C VAL A 62 10.79 9.33 2.99
N ASP A 63 10.59 10.64 3.12
CA ASP A 63 9.58 11.21 3.99
C ASP A 63 8.32 11.55 3.17
N PRO A 64 7.19 10.85 3.38
CA PRO A 64 5.98 11.12 2.62
C PRO A 64 5.35 12.48 2.93
N SER A 65 5.72 13.15 4.04
CA SER A 65 5.25 14.50 4.35
C SER A 65 5.84 15.58 3.43
N GLU A 66 6.93 15.26 2.74
CA GLU A 66 7.57 16.13 1.74
C GLU A 66 6.92 15.98 0.36
N LEU A 67 5.95 15.07 0.20
CA LEU A 67 5.30 14.77 -1.07
C LEU A 67 4.05 15.63 -1.27
N ASN A 68 4.01 16.37 -2.38
CA ASN A 68 2.81 17.05 -2.85
C ASN A 68 1.84 16.05 -3.53
N ALA A 69 1.31 15.09 -2.77
CA ALA A 69 0.30 14.15 -3.28
C ALA A 69 -1.05 14.87 -3.43
N LYS A 70 -1.66 14.81 -4.63
CA LYS A 70 -3.03 15.31 -4.86
C LYS A 70 -4.00 14.44 -4.07
N SER A 71 -4.62 15.01 -3.04
CA SER A 71 -5.57 14.29 -2.18
C SER A 71 -6.93 14.15 -2.86
N GLU A 72 -7.12 13.13 -3.70
CA GLU A 72 -8.44 12.61 -4.04
C GLU A 72 -8.53 11.16 -3.59
N ARG A 73 -9.42 10.90 -2.62
CA ARG A 73 -9.57 9.58 -1.98
C ARG A 73 -10.78 8.87 -2.55
N SER A 74 -10.61 7.65 -3.03
CA SER A 74 -11.74 6.83 -3.50
C SER A 74 -12.37 6.02 -2.36
N ASP A 75 -13.65 5.66 -2.50
CA ASP A 75 -14.34 4.81 -1.52
C ASP A 75 -13.81 3.36 -1.52
N ALA A 76 -13.24 2.92 -2.65
CA ALA A 76 -12.58 1.62 -2.75
C ALA A 76 -11.31 1.55 -1.88
N GLU A 77 -10.49 2.60 -1.87
CA GLU A 77 -9.32 2.70 -0.98
C GLU A 77 -9.72 2.78 0.49
N ARG A 78 -10.82 3.49 0.80
CA ARG A 78 -11.33 3.59 2.17
C ARG A 78 -11.72 2.21 2.72
N ALA A 79 -12.47 1.43 1.93
CA ALA A 79 -12.88 0.09 2.29
C ALA A 79 -11.69 -0.88 2.41
N VAL A 80 -10.67 -0.77 1.55
CA VAL A 80 -9.45 -1.60 1.65
C VAL A 80 -8.61 -1.22 2.87
N ARG A 81 -8.50 0.08 3.19
CA ARG A 81 -7.73 0.58 4.33
C ARG A 81 -8.37 0.28 5.67
N GLU A 82 -9.70 0.38 5.76
CA GLU A 82 -10.46 -0.03 6.95
C GLU A 82 -10.25 -1.53 7.24
N ARG A 83 -10.15 -2.36 6.20
CA ARG A 83 -9.90 -3.82 6.31
C ARG A 83 -8.45 -4.17 6.63
N LEU A 84 -7.49 -3.49 6.02
CA LEU A 84 -6.07 -3.60 6.36
C LEU A 84 -5.75 -3.13 7.80
N ARG A 85 -6.74 -2.62 8.56
CA ARG A 85 -6.59 -1.96 9.87
C ARG A 85 -5.53 -0.86 9.82
N GLU A 86 -5.31 -0.28 8.65
CA GLU A 86 -4.11 0.47 8.35
C GLU A 86 -4.35 1.95 8.60
N SER A 87 -4.31 2.28 9.89
CA SER A 87 -4.37 3.64 10.38
C SER A 87 -3.08 4.42 10.06
N ALA A 88 -1.99 3.78 9.62
CA ALA A 88 -0.70 4.40 9.30
C ALA A 88 -0.86 5.51 8.25
N GLU A 89 -0.34 6.70 8.56
CA GLU A 89 -0.21 7.80 7.62
C GLU A 89 1.10 7.62 6.83
N GLY A 90 1.21 8.15 5.62
CA GLY A 90 2.42 7.98 4.80
C GLY A 90 2.50 6.66 4.04
N ILE A 91 3.67 6.00 4.06
CA ILE A 91 3.95 4.78 3.31
C ILE A 91 3.39 3.57 4.05
N THR A 92 2.29 3.03 3.53
CA THR A 92 1.60 1.87 4.09
C THR A 92 2.35 0.57 3.80
N SER A 93 2.73 0.38 2.55
CA SER A 93 3.61 -0.69 2.09
C SER A 93 4.42 -0.20 0.89
N TYR A 94 5.45 -0.95 0.54
CA TYR A 94 6.25 -0.72 -0.66
C TYR A 94 6.64 -2.04 -1.32
N ASP A 95 7.18 -1.94 -2.53
CA ASP A 95 7.76 -3.07 -3.26
C ASP A 95 9.05 -2.62 -3.94
N THR A 96 9.95 -3.56 -4.22
CA THR A 96 11.23 -3.29 -4.91
C THR A 96 11.36 -4.16 -6.15
N ASP A 97 12.21 -3.75 -7.08
CA ASP A 97 12.76 -4.67 -8.07
C ASP A 97 13.64 -5.74 -7.39
N HIS A 98 14.02 -6.78 -8.14
CA HIS A 98 14.82 -7.87 -7.58
C HIS A 98 16.21 -7.38 -7.12
N GLY A 99 16.77 -6.39 -7.83
CA GLY A 99 18.05 -5.78 -7.50
C GLY A 99 18.03 -4.86 -6.27
N CYS A 100 16.85 -4.53 -5.73
CA CYS A 100 16.68 -3.45 -4.74
C CYS A 100 17.36 -2.15 -5.17
N THR A 101 17.25 -1.80 -6.45
CA THR A 101 17.72 -0.53 -7.01
C THR A 101 16.63 0.54 -6.92
N THR A 102 15.37 0.12 -7.00
CA THR A 102 14.19 0.97 -7.06
C THR A 102 13.15 0.46 -6.07
N ALA A 103 12.43 1.37 -5.43
CA ALA A 103 11.19 1.04 -4.73
C ALA A 103 9.98 1.78 -5.33
N VAL A 104 8.80 1.18 -5.22
CA VAL A 104 7.51 1.82 -5.47
C VAL A 104 6.62 1.73 -4.25
N PHE A 105 5.79 2.74 -4.05
CA PHE A 105 4.84 2.82 -2.96
C PHE A 105 3.70 3.77 -3.31
N THR A 106 2.68 3.82 -2.45
CA THR A 106 1.56 4.75 -2.60
C THR A 106 1.47 5.71 -1.43
N VAL A 107 1.11 6.95 -1.72
CA VAL A 107 0.73 7.96 -0.72
C VAL A 107 -0.51 8.68 -1.24
N SER A 108 -1.60 8.65 -0.47
CA SER A 108 -2.87 9.29 -0.82
C SER A 108 -3.38 8.94 -2.23
N GLY A 109 -3.29 7.66 -2.61
CA GLY A 109 -3.78 7.17 -3.90
C GLY A 109 -2.94 7.55 -5.12
N SER A 110 -1.73 8.10 -4.91
CA SER A 110 -0.73 8.37 -5.95
C SER A 110 0.44 7.39 -5.82
N VAL A 111 0.95 6.89 -6.94
CA VAL A 111 2.15 6.03 -6.96
C VAL A 111 3.41 6.88 -7.10
N PHE A 112 4.41 6.55 -6.31
CA PHE A 112 5.75 7.11 -6.43
C PHE A 112 6.77 5.99 -6.63
N ARG A 113 7.81 6.31 -7.39
CA ARG A 113 9.01 5.51 -7.60
C ARG A 113 10.20 6.26 -6.99
N VAL A 114 11.05 5.56 -6.25
CA VAL A 114 12.29 6.10 -5.70
C VAL A 114 13.48 5.26 -6.12
N ASP A 115 14.58 5.90 -6.50
CA ASP A 115 15.89 5.26 -6.59
C ASP A 115 16.46 5.06 -5.18
N LEU A 116 16.76 3.82 -4.80
CA LEU A 116 17.15 3.50 -3.42
C LEU A 116 18.58 3.95 -3.08
N ALA A 117 19.43 4.16 -4.08
CA ALA A 117 20.79 4.65 -3.88
C ALA A 117 20.79 6.17 -3.70
N THR A 118 20.11 6.90 -4.59
CA THR A 118 20.15 8.37 -4.62
C THR A 118 19.04 9.04 -3.81
N GLY A 119 17.92 8.34 -3.57
CA GLY A 119 16.70 8.93 -3.03
C GLY A 119 15.91 9.76 -4.05
N GLU A 120 16.28 9.73 -5.34
CA GLU A 120 15.57 10.46 -6.39
C GLU A 120 14.15 9.92 -6.54
N LEU A 121 13.18 10.82 -6.43
CA LEU A 121 11.76 10.48 -6.41
C LEU A 121 11.06 10.96 -7.68
N THR A 122 10.22 10.11 -8.26
CA THR A 122 9.37 10.45 -9.40
C THR A 122 7.95 9.93 -9.19
N ALA A 123 6.94 10.73 -9.50
CA ALA A 123 5.56 10.26 -9.54
C ALA A 123 5.34 9.36 -10.76
N VAL A 124 4.60 8.26 -10.58
CA VAL A 124 4.21 7.36 -11.68
C VAL A 124 2.73 7.56 -11.95
N GLU A 125 2.43 8.22 -13.05
CA GLU A 125 1.07 8.60 -13.41
C GLU A 125 0.29 7.39 -13.96
N VAL A 126 -0.48 6.72 -13.10
CA VAL A 126 -1.29 5.52 -13.43
C VAL A 126 -2.81 5.74 -13.32
N GLY A 127 -3.21 6.94 -12.92
CA GLY A 127 -4.58 7.30 -12.56
C GLY A 127 -4.76 7.50 -11.05
N ALA A 128 -5.92 8.02 -10.66
CA ALA A 128 -6.27 8.28 -9.26
C ALA A 128 -6.68 7.00 -8.53
N GLY A 129 -6.57 7.03 -7.19
CA GLY A 129 -7.00 5.94 -6.33
C GLY A 129 -6.13 4.69 -6.47
N ALA A 130 -4.82 4.88 -6.64
CA ALA A 130 -3.86 3.81 -6.85
C ALA A 130 -3.49 3.11 -5.55
N PHE A 131 -3.45 1.77 -5.58
CA PHE A 131 -3.02 0.96 -4.45
C PHE A 131 -2.32 -0.34 -4.89
N ASP A 132 -1.59 -0.95 -3.94
CA ASP A 132 -0.79 -2.17 -4.10
C ASP A 132 0.12 -2.17 -5.35
N PRO A 133 0.98 -1.14 -5.56
CA PRO A 133 1.93 -1.14 -6.67
C PRO A 133 2.98 -2.25 -6.51
N ARG A 134 3.25 -2.99 -7.58
CA ARG A 134 4.24 -4.07 -7.64
C ARG A 134 5.13 -3.97 -8.87
N LEU A 135 6.43 -3.84 -8.65
CA LEU A 135 7.40 -3.82 -9.73
C LEU A 135 7.57 -5.22 -10.32
N SER A 136 7.76 -5.30 -11.64
CA SER A 136 8.35 -6.49 -12.22
C SER A 136 9.77 -6.70 -11.67
N PRO A 137 10.31 -7.94 -11.66
CA PRO A 137 11.65 -8.22 -11.14
C PRO A 137 12.77 -7.36 -11.73
N ASP A 138 12.64 -6.95 -13.00
CA ASP A 138 13.57 -6.07 -13.73
C ASP A 138 13.35 -4.56 -13.48
N GLY A 139 12.33 -4.20 -12.70
CA GLY A 139 11.96 -2.83 -12.39
C GLY A 139 11.35 -2.02 -13.55
N GLN A 140 11.09 -2.64 -14.71
CA GLN A 140 10.67 -1.92 -15.93
C GLN A 140 9.15 -1.77 -16.07
N ARG A 141 8.38 -2.64 -15.43
CA ARG A 141 6.91 -2.65 -15.46
C ARG A 141 6.36 -2.51 -14.05
N LEU A 142 5.16 -1.95 -13.97
CA LEU A 142 4.41 -1.76 -12.74
C LEU A 142 3.03 -2.40 -12.90
N ALA A 143 2.72 -3.37 -12.04
CA ALA A 143 1.38 -3.84 -11.78
C ALA A 143 0.75 -2.97 -10.67
N VAL A 144 -0.47 -2.51 -10.87
CA VAL A 144 -1.14 -1.62 -9.91
C VAL A 144 -2.65 -1.68 -10.06
N VAL A 145 -3.38 -1.50 -8.96
CA VAL A 145 -4.84 -1.29 -9.03
C VAL A 145 -5.11 0.21 -8.93
N THR A 146 -5.96 0.74 -9.82
CA THR A 146 -6.42 2.14 -9.80
C THR A 146 -7.93 2.18 -9.85
N GLY A 147 -8.55 2.69 -8.79
CA GLY A 147 -10.00 2.66 -8.62
C GLY A 147 -10.56 1.22 -8.68
N THR A 148 -11.27 0.90 -9.76
CA THR A 148 -11.84 -0.44 -10.02
C THR A 148 -11.08 -1.23 -11.09
N THR A 149 -10.00 -0.68 -11.63
CA THR A 149 -9.24 -1.27 -12.73
C THR A 149 -7.89 -1.80 -12.25
N PHE A 150 -7.48 -2.93 -12.81
CA PHE A 150 -6.12 -3.41 -12.67
C PHE A 150 -5.32 -3.05 -13.92
N LYS A 151 -4.11 -2.53 -13.76
CA LYS A 151 -3.25 -2.10 -14.85
C LYS A 151 -1.86 -2.70 -14.73
N VAL A 152 -1.27 -3.02 -15.89
CA VAL A 152 0.18 -3.17 -16.06
C VAL A 152 0.65 -2.06 -16.97
N VAL A 153 1.63 -1.29 -16.52
CA VAL A 153 2.21 -0.18 -17.29
C VAL A 153 3.72 -0.34 -17.41
N SER A 154 4.32 0.26 -18.44
CA SER A 154 5.77 0.48 -18.49
C SER A 154 6.12 1.70 -17.64
N ILE A 155 7.20 1.64 -16.86
CA ILE A 155 7.69 2.81 -16.09
C ILE A 155 8.06 3.97 -17.02
N ALA A 156 8.56 3.68 -18.23
CA ALA A 156 8.92 4.71 -19.21
C ALA A 156 7.70 5.38 -19.87
N ALA A 157 6.54 4.73 -19.87
CA ALA A 157 5.32 5.22 -20.49
C ALA A 157 4.07 4.82 -19.67
N PRO A 158 3.93 5.35 -18.43
CA PRO A 158 2.93 4.86 -17.49
C PRO A 158 1.48 5.20 -17.89
N GLN A 159 1.30 6.17 -18.79
CA GLN A 159 0.00 6.64 -19.28
C GLN A 159 -0.65 5.69 -20.31
N THR A 160 0.11 4.74 -20.86
CA THR A 160 -0.39 3.78 -21.85
C THR A 160 -0.28 2.37 -21.28
N PRO A 161 -1.36 1.82 -20.71
CA PRO A 161 -1.35 0.48 -20.14
C PRO A 161 -1.01 -0.58 -21.18
N LEU A 162 -0.09 -1.47 -20.82
CA LEU A 162 0.21 -2.71 -21.54
C LEU A 162 -0.93 -3.72 -21.36
N ILE A 163 -1.51 -3.73 -20.15
CA ILE A 163 -2.68 -4.52 -19.79
C ILE A 163 -3.59 -3.60 -18.99
N GLU A 164 -4.89 -3.62 -19.29
CA GLU A 164 -5.93 -2.99 -18.49
C GLU A 164 -7.09 -3.97 -18.35
N LEU A 165 -7.44 -4.31 -17.11
CA LEU A 165 -8.54 -5.19 -16.77
C LEU A 165 -9.55 -4.43 -15.92
N SER A 166 -10.79 -4.41 -16.39
CA SER A 166 -11.93 -3.84 -15.69
C SER A 166 -13.08 -4.87 -15.69
N SER A 167 -14.15 -4.56 -14.97
CA SER A 167 -15.39 -5.32 -15.04
C SER A 167 -16.57 -4.38 -15.18
N ASP A 168 -17.55 -4.78 -15.99
CA ASP A 168 -18.83 -4.08 -16.11
C ASP A 168 -19.66 -4.19 -14.82
N SER A 169 -19.38 -5.20 -13.99
CA SER A 169 -20.02 -5.39 -12.69
C SER A 169 -19.20 -4.71 -11.58
N ALA A 170 -19.86 -3.89 -10.78
CA ALA A 170 -19.26 -3.28 -9.59
C ALA A 170 -18.82 -4.31 -8.53
N ASP A 171 -19.38 -5.52 -8.57
CA ASP A 171 -19.08 -6.62 -7.64
C ASP A 171 -17.87 -7.46 -8.03
N THR A 172 -17.35 -7.30 -9.26
CA THR A 172 -16.17 -8.02 -9.74
C THR A 172 -14.94 -7.13 -9.77
N ARG A 173 -13.81 -7.61 -9.24
CA ARG A 173 -12.53 -6.90 -9.23
C ARG A 173 -11.37 -7.81 -9.61
N TRP A 174 -10.31 -7.23 -10.13
CA TRP A 174 -9.09 -7.92 -10.54
C TRP A 174 -7.89 -7.46 -9.70
N GLY A 175 -6.98 -8.38 -9.41
CA GLY A 175 -5.70 -8.06 -8.78
C GLY A 175 -5.77 -7.70 -7.29
N VAL A 176 -6.93 -7.92 -6.65
CA VAL A 176 -7.18 -7.62 -5.23
C VAL A 176 -7.48 -8.90 -4.44
N ALA A 177 -7.26 -8.87 -3.13
CA ALA A 177 -7.76 -9.90 -2.23
C ALA A 177 -9.23 -9.67 -1.85
N GLU A 178 -10.02 -10.74 -1.82
CA GLU A 178 -11.34 -10.77 -1.22
C GLU A 178 -11.28 -10.63 0.31
N PHE A 179 -12.42 -10.30 0.93
CA PHE A 179 -12.51 -9.98 2.35
C PHE A 179 -11.94 -11.09 3.26
N ILE A 180 -12.36 -12.35 3.04
CA ILE A 180 -11.92 -13.49 3.87
C ILE A 180 -10.42 -13.76 3.69
N ALA A 181 -9.88 -13.62 2.47
CA ALA A 181 -8.45 -13.78 2.26
C ALA A 181 -7.63 -12.76 3.05
N ALA A 182 -8.08 -11.51 3.07
CA ALA A 182 -7.44 -10.44 3.83
C ALA A 182 -7.53 -10.67 5.35
N GLU A 183 -8.74 -10.87 5.88
CA GLU A 183 -8.99 -10.90 7.33
C GLU A 183 -8.59 -12.22 7.99
N GLU A 184 -8.87 -13.36 7.35
CA GLU A 184 -8.80 -14.68 7.99
C GLU A 184 -7.61 -15.52 7.49
N MET A 185 -7.14 -15.27 6.26
CA MET A 185 -6.04 -16.05 5.65
C MET A 185 -4.70 -15.30 5.64
N GLY A 186 -4.68 -14.02 6.01
CA GLY A 186 -3.47 -13.17 5.96
C GLY A 186 -2.96 -12.89 4.54
N ARG A 187 -3.77 -13.12 3.50
CA ARG A 187 -3.41 -12.84 2.11
C ARG A 187 -3.92 -11.45 1.73
N MET A 188 -3.03 -10.46 1.88
CA MET A 188 -3.35 -9.07 1.54
C MET A 188 -3.22 -8.71 0.07
N ARG A 189 -2.54 -9.54 -0.72
CA ARG A 189 -2.27 -9.30 -2.15
C ARG A 189 -3.22 -10.08 -3.04
N GLY A 190 -3.50 -9.53 -4.21
CA GLY A 190 -4.30 -10.18 -5.26
C GLY A 190 -3.58 -10.41 -6.57
N HIS A 191 -2.29 -10.09 -6.69
CA HIS A 191 -1.51 -10.32 -7.90
C HIS A 191 -0.02 -10.57 -7.61
N TRP A 192 0.64 -11.34 -8.47
CA TRP A 192 2.04 -11.78 -8.31
C TRP A 192 2.74 -11.92 -9.66
N TRP A 193 3.87 -11.23 -9.82
CA TRP A 193 4.78 -11.43 -10.94
C TRP A 193 5.45 -12.81 -10.85
N SER A 194 5.65 -13.46 -12.00
CA SER A 194 6.58 -14.60 -12.07
C SER A 194 8.00 -14.14 -11.73
N PRO A 195 8.88 -15.03 -11.24
CA PRO A 195 10.25 -14.65 -10.87
C PRO A 195 11.08 -14.05 -12.02
N ASP A 196 10.80 -14.43 -13.26
CA ASP A 196 11.42 -13.89 -14.48
C ASP A 196 10.68 -12.65 -15.04
N GLY A 197 9.56 -12.26 -14.43
CA GLY A 197 8.74 -11.12 -14.81
C GLY A 197 7.94 -11.28 -16.10
N THR A 198 7.93 -12.45 -16.73
CA THR A 198 7.27 -12.68 -18.03
C THR A 198 5.76 -12.95 -17.90
N GLN A 199 5.31 -13.38 -16.72
CA GLN A 199 3.92 -13.72 -16.44
C GLN A 199 3.43 -13.01 -15.18
N LEU A 200 2.12 -12.87 -15.07
CA LEU A 200 1.45 -12.28 -13.92
C LEU A 200 0.25 -13.16 -13.55
N LEU A 201 0.21 -13.62 -12.30
CA LEU A 201 -0.94 -14.28 -11.71
C LEU A 201 -1.82 -13.23 -11.04
N LEU A 202 -3.14 -13.29 -11.26
CA LEU A 202 -4.10 -12.38 -10.64
C LEU A 202 -5.30 -13.13 -10.08
N ALA A 203 -5.81 -12.67 -8.94
CA ALA A 203 -7.11 -13.04 -8.43
C ALA A 203 -8.20 -12.23 -9.15
N ARG A 204 -9.19 -12.94 -9.70
CA ARG A 204 -10.49 -12.37 -10.06
C ARG A 204 -11.45 -12.63 -8.90
N VAL A 205 -11.89 -11.58 -8.23
CA VAL A 205 -12.82 -11.65 -7.11
C VAL A 205 -14.21 -11.26 -7.60
N ASP A 206 -15.19 -12.12 -7.39
CA ASP A 206 -16.59 -11.90 -7.75
C ASP A 206 -17.47 -11.99 -6.50
N ASN A 207 -17.94 -10.85 -6.02
CA ASN A 207 -18.77 -10.75 -4.82
C ASN A 207 -20.28 -10.72 -5.14
N SER A 208 -20.68 -10.98 -6.39
CA SER A 208 -22.10 -11.03 -6.74
C SER A 208 -22.91 -12.06 -5.94
N PRO A 209 -22.40 -13.27 -5.59
CA PRO A 209 -23.15 -14.21 -4.77
C PRO A 209 -23.05 -13.93 -3.25
N VAL A 210 -22.23 -12.97 -2.83
CA VAL A 210 -22.03 -12.67 -1.40
C VAL A 210 -23.19 -11.81 -0.90
N SER A 211 -23.72 -12.16 0.27
CA SER A 211 -24.81 -11.40 0.89
C SER A 211 -24.38 -9.97 1.21
N GLU A 212 -25.30 -9.04 0.95
CA GLU A 212 -25.11 -7.64 1.34
C GLU A 212 -25.72 -7.40 2.73
N TRP A 213 -24.93 -6.80 3.60
CA TRP A 213 -25.32 -6.39 4.93
C TRP A 213 -25.38 -4.87 4.99
N SER A 214 -26.39 -4.33 5.68
CA SER A 214 -26.52 -2.90 5.94
C SER A 214 -26.12 -2.59 7.37
N LEU A 215 -25.13 -1.73 7.53
CA LEU A 215 -24.63 -1.23 8.81
C LEU A 215 -25.13 0.20 9.03
N SER A 216 -25.85 0.41 10.13
CA SER A 216 -26.30 1.74 10.55
C SER A 216 -25.45 2.23 11.72
N ASP A 217 -25.07 3.52 11.71
CA ASP A 217 -24.38 4.15 12.84
C ASP A 217 -25.41 4.47 13.95
N PRO A 218 -25.35 3.82 15.13
CA PRO A 218 -26.28 4.11 16.21
C PRO A 218 -26.10 5.51 16.82
N ALA A 219 -24.94 6.16 16.64
CA ALA A 219 -24.71 7.53 17.08
C ALA A 219 -25.30 8.56 16.10
N GLN A 220 -25.53 8.15 14.84
CA GLN A 220 -26.16 8.97 13.79
C GLN A 220 -27.23 8.16 13.06
N PRO A 221 -28.33 7.78 13.73
CA PRO A 221 -29.35 6.90 13.14
C PRO A 221 -30.09 7.53 11.95
N TRP A 222 -29.98 8.85 11.76
CA TRP A 222 -30.50 9.58 10.61
C TRP A 222 -29.58 9.52 9.38
N ALA A 223 -28.32 9.10 9.52
CA ALA A 223 -27.41 8.95 8.40
C ALA A 223 -27.80 7.74 7.55
N ARG A 224 -27.51 7.81 6.25
CA ARG A 224 -27.74 6.68 5.34
C ARG A 224 -26.87 5.49 5.79
N HIS A 225 -27.47 4.31 5.87
CA HIS A 225 -26.73 3.07 6.18
C HIS A 225 -25.64 2.81 5.14
N GLN A 226 -24.56 2.19 5.58
CA GLN A 226 -23.50 1.70 4.70
C GLN A 226 -23.81 0.25 4.32
N SER A 227 -23.72 -0.09 3.04
CA SER A 227 -23.84 -1.47 2.58
C SER A 227 -22.46 -2.08 2.38
N MET A 228 -22.28 -3.34 2.77
CA MET A 228 -21.09 -4.11 2.47
C MET A 228 -21.39 -5.57 2.17
N LYS A 229 -20.60 -6.18 1.27
CA LYS A 229 -20.61 -7.63 1.04
C LYS A 229 -19.90 -8.32 2.21
N TYR A 230 -20.60 -9.18 2.92
CA TYR A 230 -20.08 -9.92 4.07
C TYR A 230 -20.56 -11.39 4.02
N PRO A 231 -19.65 -12.36 3.85
CA PRO A 231 -19.98 -13.78 3.78
C PRO A 231 -20.28 -14.39 5.15
#